data_AF-A0A7Y7DSG6-F1
#
_entry.id   AF-A0A7Y7DSG6-F1
#
_cell.length_a   1.000
_cell.length_b   1.000
_cell.length_c   1.000
_cell.angle_alpha   90.00
_cell.angle_beta   90.00
_cell.angle_gamma   90.00
#
_symmetry.space_group_name_H-M   'P 1'
#
loop_
_entity.id
_entity.type
_entity.pdbx_description
1 polymer ?
#
loop_
_entity_poly.entity_id
_entity_poly.type
_entity_poly.pdbx_seq_one_letter_code
_entity_poly.pdbx_strand_id
1 'polypeptide(L)'
;MSTAENKLDLLQMIIESEDQSFITKLTRFARALKRENASDWSDELPPEILSELIQSIEDAENGEIGTSHDDMLNAARKDFPDLNI
;
A
#
# COMPACT_ATOMS: atom_id res chain seq x y z
N MET A 1 20.94 -2.85 21.86
CA MET A 1 19.99 -2.52 20.79
C MET A 1 18.64 -3.10 21.13
N SER A 2 17.58 -2.33 20.90
CA SER A 2 16.21 -2.79 21.00
C SER A 2 15.84 -3.66 19.79
N THR A 3 14.80 -4.48 19.93
CA THR A 3 14.27 -5.30 18.82
C THR A 3 13.81 -4.44 17.63
N ALA A 4 13.37 -3.20 17.88
CA ALA A 4 12.98 -2.25 16.84
C ALA A 4 14.20 -1.73 16.06
N GLU A 5 15.29 -1.41 16.76
CA GLU A 5 16.56 -0.99 16.14
C GLU A 5 17.14 -2.09 15.26
N ASN A 6 17.15 -3.34 15.74
CA ASN A 6 17.66 -4.48 14.96
C ASN A 6 16.83 -4.74 13.69
N LYS A 7 15.52 -4.45 13.72
CA LYS A 7 14.65 -4.58 12.55
C LYS A 7 14.95 -3.52 11.51
N LEU A 8 15.15 -2.28 11.94
CA LEU A 8 15.51 -1.17 11.04
C LEU A 8 16.87 -1.40 10.39
N ASP A 9 17.86 -1.85 11.18
CA ASP A 9 19.20 -2.17 10.69
C ASP A 9 19.17 -3.29 9.63
N LEU A 10 18.36 -4.32 9.87
CA LEU A 10 18.14 -5.39 8.89
C LEU A 10 17.48 -4.88 7.60
N LEU A 11 16.48 -4.01 7.71
CA LEU A 11 15.82 -3.41 6.55
C LEU A 11 16.79 -2.54 5.74
N GLN A 12 17.66 -1.79 6.40
CA GLN A 12 18.67 -0.99 5.74
C GLN A 12 19.65 -1.88 4.97
N MET A 13 20.18 -2.94 5.57
CA MET A 13 21.06 -3.90 4.90
C MET A 13 20.41 -4.58 3.69
N ILE A 14 19.09 -4.80 3.74
CA ILE A 14 18.33 -5.36 2.63
C ILE A 14 18.24 -4.38 1.46
N ILE A 15 17.95 -3.10 1.74
CA ILE A 15 17.78 -2.05 0.73
C ILE A 15 19.11 -1.71 0.06
N GLU A 16 20.20 -1.70 0.83
CA GLU A 16 21.56 -1.42 0.36
C GLU A 16 22.23 -2.63 -0.31
N SER A 17 21.58 -3.81 -0.32
CA SER A 17 22.15 -5.01 -0.91
C SER A 17 22.15 -4.96 -2.44
N GLU A 18 23.32 -5.13 -3.04
CA GLU A 18 23.49 -5.27 -4.50
C GLU A 18 23.42 -6.75 -4.96
N ASP A 19 23.30 -7.71 -4.03
CA ASP A 19 23.21 -9.13 -4.36
C ASP A 19 21.81 -9.50 -4.88
N GLN A 20 21.70 -9.59 -6.21
CA GLN A 20 20.48 -9.97 -6.92
C GLN A 20 19.89 -11.32 -6.48
N SER A 21 20.73 -12.30 -6.11
CA SER A 21 20.27 -13.62 -5.65
C SER A 21 19.58 -13.51 -4.29
N PHE A 22 20.15 -12.71 -3.40
CA PHE A 22 19.58 -12.40 -2.10
C PHE A 22 18.26 -11.63 -2.21
N ILE A 23 18.23 -10.55 -2.99
CA ILE A 23 17.02 -9.74 -3.24
C ILE A 23 15.88 -10.61 -3.80
N THR A 24 16.19 -11.49 -4.75
CA THR A 24 15.19 -12.39 -5.35
C THR A 24 14.59 -13.35 -4.34
N LYS A 25 15.43 -13.97 -3.49
CA LYS A 25 14.97 -14.90 -2.44
C LYS A 25 14.12 -14.18 -1.39
N LEU A 26 14.53 -12.99 -0.99
CA LEU A 26 13.80 -12.18 -0.03
C LEU A 26 12.43 -11.75 -0.58
N THR A 27 12.38 -11.31 -1.85
CA THR A 27 11.13 -10.96 -2.52
C THR A 27 10.18 -12.15 -2.59
N ARG A 28 10.69 -13.35 -2.89
CA ARG A 28 9.89 -14.59 -2.87
C ARG A 28 9.37 -14.91 -1.47
N PHE A 29 10.19 -14.76 -0.44
CA PHE A 29 9.80 -14.98 0.95
C PHE A 29 8.73 -13.98 1.41
N ALA A 30 8.89 -12.68 1.13
CA ALA A 30 7.90 -11.66 1.45
C ALA A 30 6.54 -11.92 0.77
N ARG A 31 6.56 -12.38 -0.49
CA ARG A 31 5.34 -12.80 -1.21
C ARG A 31 4.69 -14.04 -0.58
N ALA A 32 5.49 -14.97 -0.05
CA ALA A 32 4.97 -16.15 0.65
C ALA A 32 4.32 -15.77 1.99
N LEU A 33 4.96 -14.86 2.75
CA LEU A 33 4.40 -14.32 4.00
C LEU A 33 3.08 -13.56 3.77
N LYS A 34 2.96 -12.80 2.68
CA LYS A 34 1.69 -12.16 2.29
C LYS A 34 0.57 -13.18 2.03
N ARG A 35 0.89 -14.40 1.60
CA ARG A 35 -0.10 -15.44 1.31
C ARG A 35 -0.52 -16.23 2.56
N GLU A 36 0.28 -16.24 3.62
CA GLU A 36 -0.02 -16.99 4.86
C GLU A 36 -0.84 -16.20 5.88
N ASN A 37 -0.93 -14.86 5.79
CA ASN A 37 -1.65 -14.00 6.74
C ASN A 37 -2.77 -13.18 6.08
N ALA A 38 -3.68 -13.82 5.34
CA ALA A 38 -4.87 -13.14 4.82
C ALA A 38 -6.02 -13.19 5.85
N SER A 39 -5.93 -12.36 6.89
CA SER A 39 -7.02 -11.41 7.11
C SER A 39 -6.55 -10.21 6.31
N ASP A 40 -6.87 -10.19 5.02
CA ASP A 40 -6.46 -9.08 4.18
C ASP A 40 -7.19 -7.87 4.76
N TRP A 41 -6.49 -6.76 4.97
CA TRP A 41 -7.11 -5.53 5.53
C TRP A 41 -8.32 -5.08 4.69
N SER A 42 -8.41 -5.51 3.43
CA SER A 42 -9.57 -5.35 2.56
C SER A 42 -10.78 -6.19 2.97
N ASP A 43 -10.60 -7.29 3.68
CA ASP A 43 -11.67 -8.15 4.22
C ASP A 43 -12.40 -7.48 5.39
N GLU A 44 -11.76 -6.50 6.03
CA GLU A 44 -12.34 -5.68 7.11
C GLU A 44 -13.05 -4.42 6.58
N LEU A 45 -12.93 -4.13 5.27
CA LEU A 45 -13.58 -2.97 4.67
C LEU A 45 -15.07 -3.25 4.41
N PRO A 46 -15.94 -2.24 4.62
CA PRO A 46 -17.29 -2.28 4.09
C PRO A 46 -17.28 -2.58 2.58
N PRO A 47 -18.18 -3.44 2.09
CA PRO A 47 -18.19 -3.89 0.71
C PRO A 47 -18.34 -2.73 -0.29
N GLU A 48 -18.98 -1.64 0.11
CA GLU A 48 -19.10 -0.42 -0.69
C GLU A 48 -17.73 0.26 -0.92
N ILE A 49 -16.93 0.40 0.13
CA ILE A 49 -15.60 1.03 0.08
C ILE A 49 -14.64 0.14 -0.71
N LEU A 50 -14.71 -1.18 -0.51
CA LEU A 50 -13.89 -2.13 -1.23
C LEU A 50 -14.16 -2.08 -2.74
N SER A 51 -15.45 -2.00 -3.13
CA SER A 51 -15.86 -1.91 -4.53
C SER A 51 -15.37 -0.62 -5.20
N GLU A 52 -15.47 0.52 -4.50
CA GLU A 52 -15.01 1.82 -5.02
C GLU A 52 -13.48 1.85 -5.20
N LEU A 53 -12.77 1.23 -4.27
CA LEU A 53 -11.31 1.17 -4.28
C LEU A 53 -10.79 0.25 -5.40
N ILE A 54 -11.45 -0.89 -5.64
CA ILE A 54 -11.15 -1.78 -6.79
C ILE A 54 -11.40 -1.05 -8.10
N GLN A 55 -12.56 -0.39 -8.26
CA GLN A 55 -12.89 0.38 -9.46
C GLN A 55 -11.84 1.47 -9.72
N SER A 56 -11.44 2.21 -8.70
CA SER A 56 -10.43 3.27 -8.82
C SER A 56 -9.05 2.74 -9.24
N ILE A 57 -8.69 1.52 -8.82
CA ILE A 57 -7.46 0.84 -9.25
C ILE A 57 -7.56 0.45 -10.73
N GLU A 58 -8.69 -0.12 -11.14
CA GLU A 58 -8.93 -0.50 -12.54
C GLU A 58 -8.93 0.73 -13.47
N ASP A 59 -9.58 1.82 -13.05
CA ASP A 59 -9.58 3.08 -13.78
C ASP A 59 -8.16 3.64 -13.90
N ALA A 60 -7.35 3.54 -12.84
CA ALA A 60 -5.95 3.97 -12.87
C ALA A 60 -5.07 3.11 -13.79
N GLU A 61 -5.26 1.79 -13.79
CA GLU A 61 -4.55 0.86 -14.68
C GLU A 61 -4.93 1.05 -16.15
N ASN A 62 -6.18 1.42 -16.42
CA ASN A 62 -6.69 1.75 -17.75
C ASN A 62 -6.29 3.15 -18.23
N GLY A 63 -5.58 3.93 -17.41
CA GLY A 63 -5.18 5.29 -17.72
C GLY A 63 -6.32 6.31 -17.64
N GLU A 64 -7.45 5.93 -17.04
CA GLU A 64 -8.61 6.77 -16.76
C GLU A 64 -8.43 7.58 -15.47
N ILE A 65 -7.20 8.02 -15.17
CA ILE A 65 -6.92 8.92 -14.04
C ILE A 65 -7.35 10.34 -14.46
N GLY A 66 -8.66 10.55 -14.51
CA GLY A 66 -9.27 11.82 -14.95
C GLY A 66 -9.23 12.94 -13.90
N THR A 67 -8.82 12.64 -12.67
CA THR A 67 -8.92 13.60 -11.56
C THR A 67 -7.58 13.67 -10.83
N SER A 68 -6.99 14.86 -10.77
CA SER A 68 -5.75 15.06 -10.03
C SER A 68 -6.00 14.88 -8.53
N HIS A 69 -4.94 14.51 -7.79
CA HIS A 69 -5.00 14.41 -6.33
C HIS A 69 -5.54 15.70 -5.68
N ASP A 70 -5.15 16.85 -6.22
CA ASP A 70 -5.60 18.16 -5.77
C ASP A 70 -7.11 18.38 -6.01
N ASP A 71 -7.63 17.92 -7.14
CA ASP A 71 -9.05 18.01 -7.45
C ASP A 71 -9.90 17.11 -6.54
N MET A 72 -9.39 15.91 -6.22
CA MET A 72 -10.04 15.01 -5.25
C MET A 72 -10.05 15.61 -3.83
N LEU A 73 -8.94 16.19 -3.38
CA LEU A 73 -8.86 16.85 -2.07
C LEU A 73 -9.79 18.05 -1.97
N ASN A 74 -9.90 18.84 -3.05
CA ASN A 74 -10.80 19.99 -3.08
C ASN A 74 -12.27 19.56 -3.07
N ALA A 75 -12.63 18.45 -3.74
CA ALA A 75 -13.97 17.87 -3.66
C ALA A 75 -14.26 17.34 -2.24
N ALA A 76 -13.33 16.60 -1.64
CA ALA A 76 -13.48 16.06 -0.29
C ALA A 76 -13.62 17.15 0.78
N ARG A 77 -12.84 18.23 0.70
CA ARG A 77 -12.98 19.42 1.57
C ARG A 77 -14.35 20.08 1.47
N LYS A 78 -14.95 20.06 0.28
CA LYS A 78 -16.26 20.66 0.03
C LYS A 78 -17.39 19.81 0.58
N ASP A 79 -17.31 18.49 0.41
CA ASP A 79 -18.35 17.57 0.83
C ASP A 79 -18.24 17.20 2.33
N PHE A 80 -17.03 17.29 2.90
CA PHE A 80 -16.72 16.99 4.29
C PHE A 80 -15.85 18.07 4.94
N PRO A 81 -16.42 19.26 5.23
CA PRO A 81 -15.67 20.40 5.78
C PRO A 81 -15.10 20.16 7.18
N ASP A 82 -15.59 19.14 7.89
CA ASP A 82 -15.13 18.78 9.23
C ASP A 82 -13.88 17.88 9.22
N LEU A 83 -13.51 17.32 8.06
CA LEU A 83 -12.28 16.57 7.90
C LEU A 83 -11.13 17.53 7.62
N ASN A 84 -10.09 17.50 8.45
CA ASN A 84 -8.89 18.32 8.30
C ASN A 84 -7.91 17.66 7.28
N ILE A 85 -8.38 17.54 6.05
CA ILE A 85 -7.68 17.01 4.86
C ILE A 85 -7.47 18.15 3.87
#